data_AF-A0A4P0XYH7-F1
#
_entry.id   AF-A0A4P0XYH7-F1
#
_cell.length_a   1.000
_cell.length_b   1.000
_cell.length_c   1.000
_cell.angle_alpha   90.00
_cell.angle_beta   90.00
_cell.angle_gamma   90.00
#
_symmetry.space_group_name_H-M   'P 1'
#
loop_
_entity.id
_entity.type
_entity.pdbx_description
1 polymer ?
#
loop_
_entity_poly.entity_id
_entity_poly.type
_entity_poly.pdbx_seq_one_letter_code
_entity_poly.pdbx_strand_id
1 'polypeptide(L)' 'MDTRPGRPRVIQSCDVFVDAQGIIYSTDYNGGLSVIEYLG' A
#
# COMPACT_ATOMS: atom_id res chain seq x y z
N MET A 1 -3.96 -10.29 6.65
CA MET A 1 -2.93 -11.28 7.04
C MET A 1 -2.63 -12.19 5.87
N ASP A 2 -1.35 -12.42 5.57
CA ASP A 2 -0.91 -13.16 4.38
C ASP A 2 -0.85 -14.69 4.66
N THR A 3 -1.69 -15.51 4.00
CA THR A 3 -1.96 -16.95 4.30
C THR A 3 -1.35 -18.05 3.38
N ARG A 4 -0.53 -17.72 2.36
CA ARG A 4 0.08 -18.70 1.41
C ARG A 4 1.20 -19.45 2.13
N PRO A 5 1.39 -20.77 1.88
CA PRO A 5 2.59 -21.47 2.36
C PRO A 5 3.86 -20.82 1.81
N GLY A 6 4.92 -20.75 2.64
CA GLY A 6 6.25 -20.28 2.23
C GLY A 6 6.41 -18.78 1.95
N ARG A 7 5.35 -17.94 2.04
CA ARG A 7 5.49 -16.48 1.84
C ARG A 7 6.27 -15.86 3.03
N PRO A 8 7.26 -14.96 2.81
CA PRO A 8 7.95 -14.25 3.90
C PRO A 8 6.98 -13.54 4.85
N ARG A 9 7.35 -13.38 6.12
CA ARG A 9 6.53 -12.64 7.10
C ARG A 9 6.56 -11.13 6.81
N VAL A 10 5.68 -10.71 5.92
CA VAL A 10 5.35 -9.29 5.69
C VAL A 10 4.39 -8.85 6.78
N ILE A 11 4.87 -8.00 7.69
CA ILE A 11 4.10 -7.47 8.84
C ILE A 11 3.09 -6.42 8.35
N GLN A 12 3.42 -5.70 7.28
CA GLN A 12 2.65 -4.59 6.75
C GLN A 12 2.51 -4.73 5.23
N SER A 13 1.28 -4.98 4.78
CA SER A 13 0.86 -4.95 3.38
C SER A 13 -0.11 -3.78 3.19
N CYS A 14 -0.04 -3.12 2.05
CA CYS A 14 -0.94 -2.05 1.64
C CYS A 14 -1.54 -2.32 0.26
N ASP A 15 -2.71 -1.77 0.01
CA ASP A 15 -3.22 -1.57 -1.34
C ASP A 15 -2.80 -0.17 -1.80
N VAL A 16 -2.43 -0.05 -3.08
CA VAL A 16 -1.95 1.20 -3.69
C VAL A 16 -2.74 1.46 -4.95
N PHE A 17 -3.40 2.62 -5.01
CA PHE A 17 -4.00 3.17 -6.22
C PHE A 17 -3.23 4.43 -6.63
N VAL A 18 -2.99 4.59 -7.94
CA VAL A 18 -2.29 5.76 -8.51
C VAL A 18 -3.18 6.34 -9.59
N ASP A 19 -3.44 7.65 -9.52
CA ASP A 19 -4.23 8.35 -10.55
C ASP A 19 -3.35 8.86 -11.72
N ALA A 20 -3.99 9.41 -12.75
CA ALA A 20 -3.29 9.93 -13.92
C ALA A 20 -2.50 11.24 -13.67
N GLN A 21 -2.62 11.84 -12.48
CA GLN A 21 -1.89 13.03 -12.05
C GLN A 21 -0.68 12.68 -11.16
N GLY A 22 -0.45 11.39 -10.86
CA GLY A 22 0.63 10.94 -9.98
C GLY A 22 0.29 11.02 -8.49
N ILE A 23 -0.99 11.17 -8.13
CA ILE A 23 -1.44 11.08 -6.75
C ILE A 23 -1.60 9.60 -6.37
N ILE A 24 -0.91 9.22 -5.31
CA ILE A 24 -0.85 7.87 -4.76
C ILE A 24 -1.71 7.80 -3.50
N TYR A 25 -2.64 6.87 -3.49
CA TYR A 25 -3.49 6.54 -2.34
C TYR A 25 -3.04 5.18 -1.81
N SER A 26 -2.35 5.18 -0.66
CA SER A 26 -1.88 3.96 0.00
C SER A 26 -2.66 3.73 1.28
N THR A 27 -3.26 2.55 1.43
CA THR A 27 -3.78 2.10 2.72
C THR A 27 -2.64 1.63 3.63
N ASP A 28 -2.93 1.36 4.91
CA ASP A 28 -2.09 0.52 5.77
C ASP A 28 -2.90 -0.59 6.46
N TYR A 29 -2.19 -1.51 7.12
CA TYR A 29 -2.79 -2.68 7.78
C TYR A 29 -3.76 -2.33 8.92
N ASN A 30 -3.63 -1.14 9.51
CA ASN A 30 -4.46 -0.65 10.62
C ASN A 30 -5.64 0.21 10.13
N GLY A 31 -5.83 0.37 8.81
CA GLY A 31 -6.88 1.18 8.22
C GLY A 31 -6.51 2.66 8.06
N GLY A 32 -5.23 3.03 8.19
CA GLY A 32 -4.75 4.36 7.81
C GLY A 32 -4.77 4.57 6.29
N LEU A 33 -4.84 5.84 5.88
CA LEU A 33 -4.74 6.28 4.50
C LEU A 33 -3.65 7.35 4.38
N SER A 34 -2.67 7.10 3.52
CA SER A 34 -1.68 8.10 3.10
C SER A 34 -2.00 8.58 1.69
N VAL A 35 -2.00 9.89 1.49
CA VAL A 35 -2.05 10.55 0.18
C VAL A 35 -0.66 11.11 -0.09
N ILE A 36 -0.04 10.69 -1.19
CA ILE A 36 1.35 10.99 -1.53
C ILE A 36 1.38 11.51 -2.97
N GLU A 37 2.13 12.58 -3.24
CA GLU A 37 2.34 13.12 -4.58
C GLU A 37 3.71 12.67 -5.12
N TYR A 38 3.75 12.18 -6.35
CA TYR A 38 5.01 11.85 -7.03
C TYR A 38 5.53 13.06 -7.83
N LEU A 39 6.75 13.51 -7.50
CA LEU A 39 7.35 14.74 -8.04
C LEU A 39 8.49 14.51 -9.07
N GLY A 40 8.77 13.24 -9.43
CA GLY A 40 9.93 12.84 -10.25
C GLY A 40 10.97 12.04 -9.46
#